data_AF-H2CYX7-F1
#
_entry.id   AF-H2CYX7-F1
#
_cell.length_a   1.000
_cell.length_b   1.000
_cell.length_c   1.000
_cell.angle_alpha   90.00
_cell.angle_beta   90.00
_cell.angle_gamma   90.00
#
_symmetry.space_group_name_H-M   'P 1'
#
loop_
_entity.id
_entity.type
_entity.pdbx_description
1 polymer ?
#
loop_
_entity_poly.entity_id
_entity_poly.type
_entity_poly.pdbx_seq_one_letter_code
_entity_poly.pdbx_strand_id
1 'polypeptide(L)'
;SIFWLCSTSICIAINTAAWQDVADKWEPFCEISIRVVYASAFGFQCCSALLLRRLEAIAATRYVSLTKSAKLRRTLIELGFGLVLPLIYVTLAIVNQGHRYDVIEKFGPVMNIYPTAVSVILSTAPILIASLVGTTYA
;
A
#
# COMPACT_ATOMS: atom_id res chain seq x y z
N SER A 1 -1.54 2.15 9.05
CA SER A 1 -2.41 1.02 8.68
C SER A 1 -3.85 1.46 8.47
N ILE A 2 -4.48 2.16 9.44
CA ILE A 2 -5.90 2.58 9.36
C ILE A 2 -6.22 3.33 8.06
N PHE A 3 -5.41 4.32 7.68
CA PHE A 3 -5.60 5.07 6.43
C PHE A 3 -5.70 4.16 5.19
N TRP A 4 -4.77 3.22 5.04
CA TRP A 4 -4.74 2.27 3.92
C TRP A 4 -5.94 1.31 3.95
N LEU A 5 -6.30 0.81 5.14
CA LEU A 5 -7.47 -0.05 5.31
C LEU A 5 -8.76 0.68 4.93
N CYS A 6 -9.00 1.85 5.48
CA CYS A 6 -10.18 2.65 5.17
C CYS A 6 -10.25 3.00 3.67
N SER A 7 -9.14 3.46 3.09
CA SER A 7 -9.10 3.82 1.67
C SER A 7 -9.41 2.63 0.77
N THR A 8 -8.83 1.47 1.05
CA THR A 8 -9.04 0.24 0.28
C THR A 8 -10.48 -0.26 0.41
N SER A 9 -11.03 -0.28 1.64
CA SER A 9 -12.40 -0.71 1.88
C SER A 9 -13.42 0.18 1.18
N ILE A 10 -13.22 1.51 1.18
CA ILE A 10 -14.09 2.45 0.46
C ILE A 10 -14.00 2.20 -1.05
N CYS A 11 -12.81 2.01 -1.60
CA CYS A 11 -12.62 1.73 -3.02
C CYS A 11 -13.33 0.43 -3.42
N ILE A 12 -13.15 -0.66 -2.66
CA ILE A 12 -13.80 -1.96 -2.94
C ILE A 12 -15.32 -1.85 -2.81
N ALA A 13 -15.83 -1.16 -1.80
CA ALA A 13 -17.27 -0.96 -1.61
C ALA A 13 -17.90 -0.22 -2.80
N ILE A 14 -17.25 0.85 -3.28
CA ILE A 14 -17.73 1.60 -4.45
C ILE A 14 -17.59 0.76 -5.72
N ASN A 15 -16.48 0.05 -5.91
CA ASN A 15 -16.24 -0.81 -7.08
C ASN A 15 -17.35 -1.85 -7.21
N THR A 16 -17.62 -2.59 -6.14
CA THR A 16 -18.67 -3.62 -6.11
C THR A 16 -20.08 -3.03 -6.27
N ALA A 17 -20.36 -1.84 -5.71
CA ALA A 17 -21.68 -1.21 -5.85
C ALA A 17 -21.94 -0.64 -7.26
N ALA A 18 -20.94 -0.05 -7.91
CA ALA A 18 -21.12 0.67 -9.18
C ALA A 18 -21.01 -0.24 -10.41
N TRP A 19 -20.18 -1.28 -10.37
CA TRP A 19 -19.90 -2.22 -11.48
C TRP A 19 -20.66 -3.54 -11.35
N GLN A 20 -21.99 -3.47 -11.16
CA GLN A 20 -22.86 -4.65 -11.27
C GLN A 20 -22.98 -5.16 -12.72
N ASP A 21 -22.78 -4.27 -13.70
CA ASP A 21 -22.77 -4.54 -15.15
C ASP A 21 -21.42 -4.10 -15.76
N VAL A 22 -21.06 -4.61 -16.95
CA VAL A 22 -19.78 -4.35 -17.67
C VAL A 22 -19.62 -2.91 -18.22
N ALA A 23 -20.53 -2.00 -17.90
CA ALA A 23 -20.46 -0.63 -18.41
C ALA A 23 -19.35 0.18 -17.71
N ASP A 24 -18.43 0.73 -18.49
CA ASP A 24 -17.40 1.64 -18.00
C ASP A 24 -18.05 3.01 -17.68
N LYS A 25 -18.38 3.23 -16.40
CA LYS A 25 -19.18 4.39 -15.96
C LYS A 25 -18.35 5.62 -15.58
N TRP A 26 -17.15 5.44 -15.03
CA TRP A 26 -16.33 6.53 -14.51
C TRP A 26 -14.82 6.24 -14.62
N GLU A 27 -14.21 6.63 -15.73
CA GLU A 27 -12.77 6.44 -16.00
C GLU A 27 -11.84 7.01 -14.91
N PRO A 28 -11.96 8.29 -14.46
CA PRO A 28 -11.08 8.83 -13.43
C PRO A 28 -11.13 8.09 -12.09
N PHE A 29 -12.32 7.59 -11.69
CA PHE A 29 -12.45 6.84 -10.45
C PHE A 29 -11.78 5.47 -10.56
N CYS A 30 -11.92 4.78 -11.70
CA CYS A 30 -11.23 3.51 -11.95
C CYS A 30 -9.72 3.64 -11.79
N GLU A 31 -9.11 4.67 -12.37
CA GLU A 31 -7.67 4.89 -12.26
C GLU A 31 -7.19 5.14 -10.82
N ILE A 32 -7.97 5.86 -10.03
CA ILE A 32 -7.62 6.11 -8.62
C ILE A 32 -7.80 4.83 -7.81
N SER A 33 -8.92 4.13 -8.02
CA SER A 33 -9.27 2.91 -7.29
C SER A 33 -8.22 1.82 -7.44
N ILE A 34 -7.79 1.51 -8.67
CA ILE A 34 -6.75 0.49 -8.92
C ILE A 34 -5.43 0.85 -8.25
N ARG A 35 -5.03 2.13 -8.28
CA ARG A 35 -3.75 2.59 -7.71
C ARG A 35 -3.78 2.52 -6.19
N VAL A 36 -4.90 2.89 -5.57
CA VAL A 36 -5.09 2.81 -4.11
C VAL A 36 -5.08 1.36 -3.64
N VAL A 37 -5.82 0.47 -4.32
CA VAL A 37 -5.90 -0.96 -3.98
C VAL A 37 -4.54 -1.64 -4.17
N TYR A 38 -3.80 -1.30 -5.23
CA TYR A 38 -2.47 -1.87 -5.46
C TYR A 38 -1.44 -1.35 -4.44
N ALA A 39 -1.47 -0.05 -4.12
CA ALA A 39 -0.60 0.56 -3.10
C ALA A 39 -0.80 -0.03 -1.70
N SER A 40 -2.04 -0.42 -1.37
CA SER A 40 -2.41 -0.82 -0.02
C SER A 40 -1.74 -2.12 0.41
N ALA A 41 -1.49 -3.06 -0.50
CA ALA A 41 -0.77 -4.31 -0.20
C ALA A 41 0.63 -4.03 0.38
N PHE A 42 1.40 -3.16 -0.28
CA PHE A 42 2.72 -2.78 0.18
C PHE A 42 2.68 -1.79 1.36
N GLY A 43 1.72 -0.86 1.35
CA GLY A 43 1.47 0.07 2.46
C GLY A 43 1.12 -0.66 3.77
N PHE A 44 0.37 -1.76 3.69
CA PHE A 44 0.03 -2.61 4.84
C PHE A 44 1.29 -3.24 5.44
N GLN A 45 2.17 -3.81 4.59
CA GLN A 45 3.39 -4.44 5.06
C GLN A 45 4.36 -3.44 5.70
N CYS A 46 4.51 -2.25 5.09
CA CYS A 46 5.29 -1.17 5.68
C CYS A 46 4.72 -0.73 7.03
N CYS A 47 3.40 -0.58 7.14
CA CYS A 47 2.75 -0.23 8.40
C CYS A 47 2.94 -1.31 9.47
N SER A 48 2.89 -2.59 9.10
CA SER A 48 3.11 -3.72 10.02
C SER A 48 4.52 -3.68 10.61
N ALA A 49 5.55 -3.51 9.76
CA ALA A 49 6.94 -3.40 10.20
C ALA A 49 7.17 -2.17 11.11
N LEU A 50 6.55 -1.03 10.80
CA LEU A 50 6.61 0.17 11.63
C LEU A 50 5.97 -0.04 13.01
N LEU A 51 4.85 -0.77 13.08
CA LEU A 51 4.21 -1.13 14.34
C LEU A 51 5.10 -2.05 15.18
N LEU A 52 5.69 -3.08 14.58
CA LEU A 52 6.63 -3.99 15.26
C LEU A 52 7.84 -3.23 15.82
N ARG A 53 8.46 -2.34 15.02
CA ARG A 53 9.55 -1.48 15.47
C ARG A 53 9.17 -0.55 16.63
N ARG A 54 7.90 -0.10 16.69
CA ARG A 54 7.42 0.69 17.84
C ARG A 54 7.30 -0.19 19.08
N LEU A 55 6.74 -1.39 18.95
CA LEU A 55 6.59 -2.33 20.05
C LEU A 55 7.95 -2.77 20.60
N GLU A 56 8.91 -3.14 19.75
CA GLU A 56 10.29 -3.48 20.16
C GLU A 56 10.91 -2.35 20.99
N ALA A 57 10.84 -1.12 20.50
CA ALA A 57 11.45 0.00 21.21
C ALA A 57 10.77 0.28 22.56
N ILE A 58 9.45 0.01 22.69
CA ILE A 58 8.72 0.11 23.97
C ILE A 58 9.17 -0.99 24.93
N ALA A 59 9.24 -2.23 24.45
CA ALA A 59 9.67 -3.40 25.22
C ALA A 59 11.12 -3.27 25.71
N ALA A 60 12.02 -2.74 24.87
CA ALA A 60 13.41 -2.47 25.21
C ALA A 60 13.60 -1.27 26.17
N THR A 61 12.53 -0.65 26.68
CA THR A 61 12.54 0.54 27.56
C THR A 61 13.28 1.76 27.00
N ARG A 62 13.66 1.74 25.72
CA ARG A 62 14.27 2.89 25.01
C ARG A 62 13.32 4.09 24.91
N TYR A 63 12.04 3.91 25.21
CA TYR A 63 11.04 4.98 25.25
C TYR A 63 11.06 5.83 26.52
N VAL A 64 11.78 5.46 27.57
CA VAL A 64 11.74 6.14 28.88
C VAL A 64 12.37 7.55 28.86
N SER A 65 13.16 7.90 27.83
CA SER A 65 13.83 9.22 27.73
C SER A 65 13.74 9.87 26.33
N LEU A 66 12.58 9.81 25.68
CA LEU A 66 12.40 10.51 24.39
C LEU A 66 11.97 11.97 24.62
N THR A 67 12.87 12.91 24.33
CA THR A 67 12.55 14.34 24.21
C THR A 67 11.40 14.56 23.22
N LYS A 68 10.52 15.55 23.47
CA LYS A 68 9.38 15.89 22.58
C LYS A 68 9.79 16.03 21.10
N SER A 69 10.96 16.63 20.83
CA SER A 69 11.53 16.77 19.48
C SER A 69 11.86 15.44 18.80
N ALA A 70 12.41 14.48 19.55
CA ALA A 70 12.74 13.16 19.03
C ALA A 70 11.48 12.33 18.68
N LYS A 71 10.41 12.47 19.48
CA LYS A 71 9.10 11.84 19.19
C LYS A 71 8.47 12.36 17.89
N LEU A 72 8.58 13.67 17.64
CA LEU A 72 8.00 14.32 16.46
C LEU A 72 8.76 13.93 15.19
N ARG A 73 10.09 13.97 15.22
CA ARG A 73 10.95 13.49 14.11
C ARG A 73 10.69 12.03 13.77
N ARG A 74 10.61 11.16 14.78
CA ARG A 74 10.31 9.73 14.57
C ARG A 74 8.93 9.53 13.93
N THR A 75 7.92 10.25 14.40
CA THR A 75 6.56 10.13 13.83
C THR A 75 6.51 10.62 12.38
N LEU A 76 7.18 11.72 12.05
CA LEU A 76 7.27 12.20 10.66
C LEU A 76 7.99 11.21 9.75
N ILE A 77 9.10 10.64 10.22
CA ILE A 77 9.87 9.63 9.47
C ILE A 77 9.01 8.42 9.18
N GLU A 78 8.35 7.88 10.20
CA GLU A 78 7.51 6.68 10.04
C GLU A 78 6.27 6.95 9.17
N LEU A 79 5.68 8.14 9.25
CA LEU A 79 4.57 8.54 8.38
C LEU A 79 5.04 8.75 6.93
N GLY A 80 6.24 9.30 6.75
CA GLY A 80 6.91 9.40 5.46
C GLY A 80 7.16 8.03 4.85
N PHE A 81 7.77 7.10 5.58
CA PHE A 81 7.99 5.73 5.08
C PHE A 81 6.68 4.98 4.83
N GLY A 82 5.64 5.18 5.63
CA GLY A 82 4.34 4.54 5.47
C GLY A 82 3.48 5.06 4.29
N LEU A 83 3.85 6.19 3.67
CA LEU A 83 3.11 6.82 2.56
C LEU A 83 3.96 7.03 1.30
N VAL A 84 5.21 7.46 1.44
CA VAL A 84 6.10 7.76 0.30
C VAL A 84 6.55 6.48 -0.39
N LEU A 85 6.92 5.44 0.37
CA LEU A 85 7.30 4.15 -0.22
C LEU A 85 6.19 3.52 -1.06
N PRO A 86 4.93 3.40 -0.59
CA PRO A 86 3.85 2.89 -1.43
C PRO A 86 3.51 3.78 -2.62
N LEU A 87 3.73 5.09 -2.53
CA LEU A 87 3.57 5.98 -3.68
C LEU A 87 4.64 5.73 -4.75
N ILE A 88 5.91 5.54 -4.36
CA ILE A 88 6.99 5.16 -5.27
C ILE A 88 6.70 3.79 -5.91
N TYR A 89 6.21 2.84 -5.12
CA TYR A 89 5.82 1.51 -5.60
C TYR A 89 4.75 1.58 -6.71
N VAL A 90 3.72 2.42 -6.52
CA VAL A 90 2.72 2.66 -7.58
C VAL A 90 3.34 3.30 -8.81
N THR A 91 4.22 4.30 -8.66
CA THR A 91 4.85 4.93 -9.84
C THR A 91 5.71 3.95 -10.64
N LEU A 92 6.37 3.01 -9.98
CA LEU A 92 7.09 1.91 -10.63
C LEU A 92 6.14 0.99 -11.40
N ALA A 93 4.98 0.68 -10.82
CA ALA A 93 3.99 -0.17 -11.47
C ALA A 93 3.38 0.48 -12.72
N ILE A 94 3.24 1.82 -12.76
CA ILE A 94 2.78 2.54 -13.95
C ILE A 94 3.72 2.30 -15.15
N VAL A 95 5.03 2.19 -14.92
CA VAL A 95 6.01 1.96 -16.00
C VAL A 95 5.85 0.57 -16.64
N ASN A 96 5.42 -0.43 -15.87
CA ASN A 96 5.26 -1.80 -16.33
C ASN A 96 3.80 -2.13 -16.72
N GLN A 97 2.92 -1.13 -16.69
CA GLN A 97 1.52 -1.29 -16.99
C GLN A 97 1.32 -1.28 -18.51
N GLY A 98 0.84 -2.39 -19.10
CA GLY A 98 0.63 -2.44 -20.56
C GLY A 98 -0.78 -2.04 -21.00
N HIS A 99 -1.78 -2.12 -20.12
CA HIS A 99 -3.11 -1.54 -20.33
C HIS A 99 -3.56 -0.71 -19.11
N ARG A 100 -4.30 0.39 -19.34
CA ARG A 100 -4.69 1.36 -18.28
C ARG A 100 -5.43 0.70 -17.11
N TYR A 101 -6.40 -0.15 -17.38
CA TYR A 101 -7.13 -0.97 -16.42
C TYR A 101 -7.98 -1.99 -17.17
N ASP A 102 -8.34 -3.10 -16.53
CA ASP A 102 -9.38 -4.01 -17.00
C ASP A 102 -10.56 -3.92 -16.04
N VAL A 103 -11.79 -4.00 -16.55
CA VAL A 103 -13.00 -4.00 -15.73
C VAL A 103 -13.55 -5.41 -15.69
N ILE A 104 -13.67 -5.97 -14.49
CA ILE A 104 -14.29 -7.26 -14.26
C ILE A 104 -15.71 -7.03 -13.74
N GLU A 105 -16.71 -7.63 -14.40
CA GLU A 105 -18.12 -7.56 -13.96
C GLU A 105 -18.24 -7.99 -12.49
N LYS A 106 -19.01 -7.24 -11.69
CA LYS A 106 -19.27 -7.45 -10.25
C LYS A 106 -18.08 -7.22 -9.31
N PHE A 107 -16.86 -7.13 -9.82
CA PHE A 107 -15.65 -6.87 -9.04
C PHE A 107 -15.15 -5.42 -9.20
N GLY A 108 -15.35 -4.85 -10.40
CA GLY A 108 -14.93 -3.50 -10.77
C GLY A 108 -13.54 -3.46 -11.43
N PRO A 109 -12.89 -2.28 -11.43
CA PRO A 109 -11.64 -2.06 -12.13
C PRO A 109 -10.47 -2.75 -11.43
N VAL A 110 -9.63 -3.44 -12.21
CA VAL A 110 -8.41 -4.11 -11.78
C VAL A 110 -7.20 -3.64 -12.58
N MET A 111 -6.04 -3.67 -11.92
CA MET A 111 -4.80 -3.28 -12.56
C MET A 111 -4.30 -4.41 -13.47
N ASN A 112 -4.16 -4.13 -14.76
CA ASN A 112 -3.57 -5.08 -15.70
C ASN A 112 -2.05 -4.91 -15.74
N ILE A 113 -1.36 -5.79 -15.02
CA ILE A 113 0.10 -5.85 -15.01
C ILE A 113 0.52 -7.10 -15.78
N TYR A 114 1.32 -6.92 -16.83
CA TYR A 114 1.83 -8.06 -17.59
C TYR A 114 2.73 -8.92 -16.70
N PRO A 115 2.52 -10.24 -16.63
CA PRO A 115 3.33 -11.15 -15.84
C PRO A 115 4.67 -11.42 -16.54
N THR A 116 5.52 -10.39 -16.62
CA THR A 116 6.92 -10.54 -17.00
C THR A 116 7.76 -10.85 -15.77
N ALA A 117 8.92 -11.49 -15.95
CA ALA A 117 9.85 -11.72 -14.83
C ALA A 117 10.20 -10.40 -14.10
N VAL A 118 10.31 -9.31 -14.85
CA VAL A 118 10.55 -7.95 -14.35
C VAL A 118 9.38 -7.47 -13.47
N SER A 119 8.15 -7.67 -13.91
CA SER A 119 6.92 -7.35 -13.15
C SER A 119 6.86 -8.05 -11.79
N VAL A 120 7.18 -9.35 -11.77
CA VAL A 120 7.15 -10.16 -10.55
C VAL A 120 8.22 -9.68 -9.57
N ILE A 121 9.42 -9.38 -10.05
CA ILE A 121 10.49 -8.84 -9.22
C ILE A 121 10.08 -7.47 -8.66
N LEU A 122 9.54 -6.58 -9.49
CA LEU A 122 9.17 -5.22 -9.07
C LEU A 122 7.93 -5.18 -8.17
N SER A 123 6.99 -6.12 -8.31
CA SER A 123 5.75 -6.15 -7.52
C SER A 123 5.91 -6.95 -6.24
N THR A 124 6.48 -8.16 -6.33
CA THR A 124 6.52 -9.10 -5.21
C THR A 124 7.73 -8.88 -4.31
N ALA A 125 8.90 -8.55 -4.87
CA ALA A 125 10.11 -8.41 -4.05
C ALA A 125 10.02 -7.29 -3.00
N PRO A 126 9.47 -6.09 -3.28
CA PRO A 126 9.36 -5.04 -2.27
C PRO A 126 8.49 -5.48 -1.09
N ILE A 127 7.36 -6.14 -1.36
CA ILE A 127 6.44 -6.64 -0.31
C ILE A 127 7.15 -7.68 0.56
N LEU A 128 7.88 -8.62 -0.05
CA LEU A 128 8.64 -9.62 0.69
C LEU A 128 9.75 -9.00 1.53
N ILE A 129 10.50 -8.04 0.98
CA ILE A 129 11.55 -7.34 1.70
C ILE A 129 10.95 -6.58 2.90
N ALA A 130 9.86 -5.85 2.71
CA ALA A 130 9.16 -5.17 3.80
C ALA A 130 8.69 -6.16 4.89
N SER A 131 8.24 -7.35 4.48
CA SER A 131 7.86 -8.41 5.40
C SER A 131 9.03 -8.95 6.22
N LEU A 132 10.14 -9.26 5.55
CA LEU A 132 11.35 -9.77 6.19
C LEU A 132 11.92 -8.75 7.18
N VAL A 133 11.91 -7.47 6.82
CA VAL A 133 12.28 -6.38 7.73
C VAL A 133 11.37 -6.37 8.95
N GLY A 134 10.06 -6.57 8.79
CA GLY A 134 9.13 -6.72 9.91
C GLY A 134 9.52 -7.85 10.87
N THR A 135 9.89 -9.02 10.34
CA THR A 135 10.33 -10.17 11.15
C THR A 135 11.57 -9.88 11.99
N THR A 136 12.47 -9.01 11.54
CA THR A 136 13.65 -8.64 12.35
C THR A 136 13.32 -7.89 13.64
N TYR A 137 12.11 -7.32 13.73
CA TYR A 137 11.64 -6.54 14.88
C TYR A 137 10.57 -7.27 15.71
N ALA A 138 10.20 -8.50 15.33
CA ALA A 138 9.26 -9.36 16.06
C ALA A 138 9.99 -10.20 17.11
#